data_AF-A0A1R1XQ41-F1
#
_entry.id   AF-A0A1R1XQ41-F1
#
_cell.length_a   1.000
_cell.length_b   1.000
_cell.length_c   1.000
_cell.angle_alpha   90.00
_cell.angle_beta   90.00
_cell.angle_gamma   90.00
#
_symmetry.space_group_name_H-M   'P 1'
#
loop_
_entity.id
_entity.type
_entity.pdbx_description
1 polymer ?
#
loop_
_entity_poly.entity_id
_entity_poly.type
_entity_poly.pdbx_seq_one_letter_code
_entity_poly.pdbx_strand_id
1 'polypeptide(L)'
;MIPIRIPEFLYKLKHNLFPDYFLYALLAAGCEILEPHIIDRKKRSDIKYANMAMDILEKICDIHDPYIIWACCLIDSYIWKIIENDKRQVIYGTT
;
A
#
# COMPACT_ATOMS: atom_id res chain seq x y z
N MET A 1 -8.21 -6.15 10.74
CA MET A 1 -8.01 -4.86 11.45
C MET A 1 -6.72 -4.97 12.26
N ILE A 2 -5.78 -4.04 12.06
CA ILE A 2 -4.54 -3.99 12.87
C ILE A 2 -4.90 -3.50 14.28
N PRO A 3 -4.56 -4.23 15.35
CA PRO A 3 -4.64 -3.71 16.71
C PRO A 3 -3.53 -2.67 16.91
N ILE A 4 -3.72 -1.48 16.35
CA ILE A 4 -2.69 -0.43 16.32
C ILE A 4 -2.78 0.41 17.60
N ARG A 5 -1.68 0.48 18.34
CA ARG A 5 -1.55 1.44 19.46
C ARG A 5 -1.04 2.75 18.87
N ILE A 6 -1.95 3.68 18.59
CA ILE A 6 -1.64 4.93 17.87
C ILE A 6 -0.40 5.66 18.42
N PRO A 7 -0.20 5.83 19.74
CA PRO A 7 0.99 6.50 20.26
C PRO A 7 2.29 5.77 19.91
N GLU A 8 2.29 4.44 20.03
CA GLU A 8 3.45 3.60 19.71
C GLU A 8 3.72 3.59 18.20
N PHE A 9 2.67 3.55 17.40
CA PHE A 9 2.75 3.65 15.95
C PHE A 9 3.41 4.96 15.52
N LEU A 10 2.91 6.09 16.02
CA LEU A 10 3.45 7.41 15.70
C LEU A 10 4.90 7.57 16.21
N TYR A 11 5.22 7.00 17.38
CA TYR A 11 6.59 6.96 17.87
C TYR A 11 7.51 6.20 16.91
N LYS A 12 7.12 4.99 16.50
CA LYS A 12 7.87 4.16 15.56
C LYS A 12 8.03 4.84 14.20
N LEU A 13 6.98 5.50 13.71
CA LEU A 13 7.01 6.27 12.47
C LEU A 13 8.00 7.43 12.54
N LYS A 14 7.93 8.24 13.62
CA LYS A 14 8.82 9.40 13.81
C LYS A 14 10.30 9.00 13.89
N HIS A 15 10.59 7.82 14.44
CA HIS A 15 11.96 7.33 14.66
C HIS A 15 12.41 6.31 13.62
N ASN A 16 11.69 6.14 12.50
CA ASN A 16 12.01 5.17 11.43
C ASN A 16 12.24 3.74 11.93
N LEU A 17 11.40 3.27 12.85
CA LEU A 17 11.48 1.93 13.45
C LEU A 17 10.61 0.90 12.71
N PHE A 18 9.96 1.29 11.63
CA PHE A 18 9.22 0.37 10.77
C PHE A 18 10.09 -0.12 9.62
N PRO A 19 9.90 -1.38 9.19
CA PRO A 19 10.52 -1.85 7.96
C PRO A 19 10.07 -1.06 6.74
N ASP A 20 10.99 -0.83 5.80
CA ASP A 20 10.73 -0.07 4.58
C ASP A 20 9.58 -0.68 3.75
N TYR A 21 9.53 -2.00 3.63
CA TYR A 21 8.47 -2.69 2.88
C TYR A 21 7.07 -2.41 3.47
N PHE A 22 6.97 -2.30 4.80
CA PHE A 22 5.71 -1.99 5.48
C PHE A 22 5.33 -0.52 5.26
N LEU A 23 6.29 0.40 5.33
CA LEU A 23 6.06 1.81 5.05
C LEU A 23 5.63 2.05 3.60
N TYR A 24 6.28 1.40 2.63
CA TYR A 24 5.89 1.49 1.22
C TYR A 24 4.51 0.89 0.97
N ALA A 25 4.18 -0.25 1.57
CA ALA A 25 2.83 -0.83 1.47
C ALA A 25 1.76 0.10 2.06
N LEU A 26 2.06 0.74 3.20
CA LEU A 26 1.17 1.71 3.83
C LEU A 26 0.96 2.96 2.97
N LEU A 27 2.05 3.48 2.36
CA LEU A 27 1.97 4.63 1.45
C LEU A 27 1.20 4.29 0.18
N ALA A 28 1.38 3.11 -0.39
CA ALA A 28 0.62 2.66 -1.56
C ALA A 28 -0.89 2.66 -1.28
N ALA A 29 -1.30 1.99 -0.19
CA ALA A 29 -2.70 1.94 0.22
C ALA A 29 -3.26 3.32 0.63
N GLY A 30 -2.44 4.17 1.27
CA GLY A 30 -2.85 5.49 1.73
C GLY A 30 -2.96 6.53 0.61
N CYS A 31 -1.98 6.60 -0.29
CA CYS A 31 -1.97 7.55 -1.41
C CYS A 31 -3.14 7.31 -2.36
N GLU A 32 -3.50 6.05 -2.62
CA GLU A 32 -4.66 5.72 -3.46
C GLU A 32 -5.98 6.25 -2.87
N ILE A 33 -6.11 6.27 -1.53
CA ILE A 33 -7.29 6.82 -0.84
C ILE A 33 -7.32 8.35 -0.90
N LEU A 34 -6.15 9.00 -0.81
CA LEU A 34 -6.02 10.45 -0.80
C LEU A 34 -6.25 11.07 -2.19
N GLU A 35 -5.87 10.35 -3.25
CA GLU A 35 -5.89 10.86 -4.63
C GLU A 35 -6.69 9.96 -5.59
N PRO A 36 -7.97 9.64 -5.30
CA PRO A 36 -8.73 8.64 -6.07
C PRO A 36 -9.03 9.05 -7.51
N HIS A 37 -8.95 10.36 -7.80
CA HIS A 37 -9.32 10.95 -9.10
C HIS A 37 -8.14 11.18 -10.06
N ILE A 38 -6.92 10.78 -9.71
CA ILE A 38 -5.79 10.90 -10.65
C ILE A 38 -5.93 9.82 -11.72
N ILE A 39 -6.44 10.22 -12.89
CA ILE A 39 -6.58 9.34 -14.07
C ILE A 39 -5.21 9.03 -14.68
N ASP A 40 -4.25 9.96 -14.57
CA ASP A 40 -2.91 9.80 -15.14
C ASP A 40 -2.03 8.88 -14.28
N ARG A 41 -1.88 7.63 -14.73
CA ARG A 41 -1.01 6.62 -14.11
C ARG A 41 0.45 7.07 -13.97
N LYS A 42 0.94 8.04 -14.74
CA LYS A 42 2.32 8.56 -14.58
C LYS A 42 2.48 9.50 -13.39
N LYS A 43 1.38 10.09 -12.90
CA LYS A 43 1.36 10.96 -11.70
C LYS A 43 1.05 10.20 -10.42
N ARG A 44 0.63 8.95 -10.54
CA ARG A 44 0.28 8.06 -9.43
C ARG A 44 1.51 7.64 -8.62
N SER A 45 1.64 8.22 -7.43
CA SER A 45 2.71 7.93 -6.48
C SER A 45 2.50 6.58 -5.78
N ASP A 46 1.24 6.17 -5.61
CA ASP A 46 0.77 4.87 -5.10
C ASP A 46 1.38 3.68 -5.86
N ILE A 47 1.44 3.73 -7.20
CA ILE A 47 2.04 2.66 -8.02
C ILE A 47 3.53 2.49 -7.71
N LYS A 48 4.25 3.61 -7.52
CA LYS A 48 5.69 3.56 -7.22
C LYS A 48 5.94 2.90 -5.87
N TYR A 49 5.16 3.27 -4.86
CA TYR A 49 5.27 2.69 -3.52
C TYR A 49 4.87 1.21 -3.50
N ALA A 50 3.83 0.82 -4.25
CA ALA A 50 3.44 -0.58 -4.35
C ALA A 50 4.55 -1.44 -4.96
N ASN A 51 5.17 -0.99 -6.05
CA ASN A 51 6.28 -1.70 -6.67
C ASN A 51 7.49 -1.80 -5.72
N MET A 52 7.84 -0.72 -5.02
CA MET A 52 8.92 -0.76 -4.03
C MET A 52 8.64 -1.73 -2.89
N ALA A 53 7.40 -1.78 -2.40
CA ALA A 53 7.00 -2.73 -1.37
C ALA A 53 7.13 -4.18 -1.86
N MET A 54 6.63 -4.48 -3.07
CA MET A 54 6.70 -5.83 -3.66
C MET A 54 8.14 -6.26 -3.91
N ASP A 55 8.99 -5.39 -4.48
CA ASP A 55 10.40 -5.66 -4.74
C ASP A 55 11.19 -6.02 -3.47
N ILE A 56 10.80 -5.46 -2.32
CA ILE A 56 11.42 -5.79 -1.04
C ILE A 56 10.80 -7.07 -0.48
N LEU A 57 9.46 -7.20 -0.47
CA LEU A 57 8.75 -8.38 0.03
C LEU A 57 9.20 -9.68 -0.67
N GLU A 58 9.43 -9.64 -1.99
CA GLU A 58 9.91 -10.79 -2.77
C GLU A 58 11.31 -11.28 -2.35
N LYS A 59 12.12 -10.40 -1.74
CA LYS A 59 13.50 -10.70 -1.32
C LYS A 59 13.59 -11.09 0.15
N ILE A 60 12.50 -11.04 0.90
CA ILE A 60 12.51 -11.38 2.33
C ILE A 60 12.59 -12.90 2.48
N CYS A 61 13.69 -13.38 3.08
CA CYS A 61 13.83 -14.76 3.52
C CYS A 61 13.34 -14.99 4.95
N ASP A 62 13.26 -13.94 5.78
CA ASP A 62 12.88 -14.07 7.19
C ASP A 62 11.40 -13.75 7.40
N ILE A 63 10.59 -14.80 7.50
CA ILE A 63 9.12 -14.75 7.60
C ILE A 63 8.61 -14.51 9.04
N HIS A 64 9.49 -14.33 10.03
CA HIS A 64 9.08 -14.16 11.43
C HIS A 64 8.64 -12.73 11.78
N ASP A 65 8.83 -11.77 10.89
CA ASP A 65 8.41 -10.39 11.12
C ASP A 65 6.88 -10.23 10.90
N PRO A 66 6.09 -9.90 11.95
CA PRO A 66 4.65 -9.71 11.80
C PRO A 66 4.28 -8.53 10.87
N TYR A 67 5.19 -7.59 10.60
CA TYR A 67 4.93 -6.52 9.63
C TYR A 67 4.78 -7.05 8.20
N ILE A 68 5.29 -8.24 7.88
CA ILE A 68 5.14 -8.88 6.56
C ILE A 68 3.67 -9.14 6.27
N ILE A 69 2.95 -9.75 7.22
CA ILE A 69 1.52 -10.05 7.09
C ILE A 69 0.75 -8.76 6.84
N TRP A 70 1.08 -7.70 7.58
CA TRP A 70 0.41 -6.42 7.42
C TRP A 70 0.74 -5.71 6.11
N ALA A 71 1.99 -5.78 5.65
CA ALA A 71 2.38 -5.27 4.35
C ALA A 71 1.65 -6.01 3.22
N CYS A 72 1.53 -7.33 3.29
CA CYS A 72 0.73 -8.12 2.36
C CYS A 72 -0.74 -7.68 2.38
N CYS A 73 -1.38 -7.57 3.54
CA CYS A 73 -2.77 -7.11 3.64
C CYS A 73 -2.99 -5.71 3.03
N LEU A 74 -2.03 -4.79 3.21
CA LEU A 74 -2.09 -3.44 2.65
C LEU A 74 -1.97 -3.46 1.13
N ILE A 75 -1.03 -4.26 0.59
CA ILE A 75 -0.85 -4.45 -0.86
C ILE A 75 -2.07 -5.13 -1.47
N ASP A 76 -2.60 -6.18 -0.84
CA ASP A 76 -3.81 -6.89 -1.30
C ASP A 76 -5.00 -5.94 -1.36
N SER A 77 -5.19 -5.12 -0.32
CA SER A 77 -6.25 -4.10 -0.28
C SER A 77 -6.10 -3.06 -1.40
N TYR A 78 -4.86 -2.64 -1.68
CA TYR A 78 -4.56 -1.69 -2.75
C TYR A 78 -4.84 -2.30 -4.13
N ILE A 79 -4.35 -3.52 -4.40
CA ILE A 79 -4.57 -4.23 -5.66
C ILE A 79 -6.06 -4.47 -5.90
N TRP A 80 -6.79 -4.95 -4.88
CA TRP A 80 -8.23 -5.19 -4.97
C TRP A 80 -8.97 -3.94 -5.44
N LYS A 81 -8.64 -2.79 -4.83
CA LYS A 81 -9.30 -1.52 -5.13
C LYS A 81 -8.95 -1.00 -6.53
N ILE A 82 -7.71 -1.18 -6.99
CA ILE A 82 -7.36 -0.88 -8.39
C ILE A 82 -8.16 -1.73 -9.36
N ILE A 83 -8.24 -3.05 -9.13
CA ILE A 83 -9.00 -3.96 -9.99
C ILE A 83 -10.48 -3.56 -10.02
N GLU A 84 -11.04 -3.18 -8.87
CA GLU A 84 -12.42 -2.71 -8.79
C GLU A 84 -12.64 -1.39 -9.53
N ASN A 85 -11.72 -0.43 -9.38
CA ASN A 85 -11.78 0.85 -10.10
C ASN A 85 -11.66 0.65 -11.62
N ASP A 86 -10.77 -0.24 -12.07
CA ASP A 86 -10.60 -0.59 -13.49
C ASP A 86 -11.88 -1.23 -14.05
N LYS A 87 -12.47 -2.19 -13.33
CA LYS A 87 -13.79 -2.76 -13.69
C LYS A 87 -14.89 -1.70 -13.76
N ARG A 88 -14.93 -0.75 -12.83
CA ARG A 88 -15.90 0.36 -12.86
C ARG A 88 -15.70 1.25 -14.09
N GLN A 89 -14.45 1.54 -14.47
CA GLN A 89 -14.18 2.30 -15.71
C GLN A 89 -14.60 1.52 -16.96
N VAL A 90 -14.42 0.19 -17.01
CA VAL A 90 -14.86 -0.64 -18.13
C VAL A 90 -16.39 -0.76 -18.20
N ILE A 91 -17.08 -0.86 -17.06
CA ILE A 91 -18.54 -1.01 -17.00
C ILE A 91 -19.28 0.32 -17.24
N TYR A 92 -18.70 1.45 -16.82
CA TYR A 92 -19.33 2.77 -16.88
C TYR A 92 -18.70 3.75 -17.89
N GLY A 93 -17.60 3.41 -18.57
CA GLY A 93 -17.12 4.15 -19.76
C GLY A 93 -18.00 3.78 -20.96
N THR A 94 -18.93 4.60 -21.46
CA THR A 94 -18.81 5.96 -22.04
C THR A 94 -17.55 6.18 -22.87
N THR A 95 -17.85 6.58 -24.11
CA THR A 95 -17.05 6.79 -25.32
C THR A 95 -15.92 7.79 -25.15
#